data_AF-A0A9E1AA75-F1
#
_entry.id   AF-A0A9E1AA75-F1
#
_cell.length_a   1.000
_cell.length_b   1.000
_cell.length_c   1.000
_cell.angle_alpha   90.00
_cell.angle_beta   90.00
_cell.angle_gamma   90.00
#
_symmetry.space_group_name_H-M   'P 1'
#
loop_
_entity.id
_entity.type
_entity.pdbx_description
1 polymer ?
#
loop_
_entity_poly.entity_id
_entity_poly.type
_entity_poly.pdbx_seq_one_letter_code
_entity_poly.pdbx_strand_id
1 'polypeptide(L)'
;MEKTIYVNRPVSRTWNRLGVNEAAIRWDTDAEALLSNERFTSVSGENAPLRLEAADGGAAYGRRVYTVTAEAGAELTVFEVCTAAQPLAAELRLTAAEGAHLRVVQLLNPARGAVLRHELSAQLAEHAKLDLISLQLGDGAVYADHQIALAGDGAALRADLGYLARRSDTADIDLTVEQLGKSTVSEIHASGALMERAKKVFRGTIDFKRGSAGSVGSENETVLLLGEDAENKTVPVILCAEENVEGSHGATIGELDADTLFYFASRGIDRAAAEAILARAAVERLARMAEDEAFSARALGALAQVLCTKEERE
;
A
#
# COMPACT_ATOMS: atom_id res chain seq x y z
N MET A 1 -28.79 2.34 -2.35
CA MET A 1 -28.93 2.04 -0.90
C MET A 1 -27.66 1.33 -0.47
N GLU A 2 -26.99 1.81 0.59
CA GLU A 2 -25.77 1.18 1.09
C GLU A 2 -25.96 -0.30 1.43
N LYS A 3 -25.07 -1.13 0.88
CA LYS A 3 -24.99 -2.56 1.15
C LYS A 3 -23.61 -2.88 1.70
N THR A 4 -23.51 -4.00 2.41
CA THR A 4 -22.20 -4.55 2.75
C THR A 4 -21.63 -5.21 1.51
N ILE A 5 -20.47 -4.72 1.06
CA ILE A 5 -19.65 -5.40 0.07
C ILE A 5 -18.38 -5.93 0.73
N TYR A 6 -17.71 -6.85 0.06
CA TYR A 6 -16.52 -7.51 0.55
C TYR A 6 -15.37 -7.29 -0.42
N VAL A 7 -14.25 -6.80 0.09
CA VAL A 7 -13.04 -6.47 -0.67
C VAL A 7 -11.83 -7.14 -0.03
N ASN A 8 -10.65 -7.02 -0.65
CA ASN A 8 -9.38 -7.53 -0.11
C ASN A 8 -9.48 -9.02 0.25
N ARG A 9 -9.80 -9.81 -0.78
CA ARG A 9 -10.04 -11.24 -0.68
C ARG A 9 -8.80 -11.99 -1.14
N PRO A 10 -7.96 -12.51 -0.21
CA PRO A 10 -6.77 -13.25 -0.59
C PRO A 10 -7.15 -14.51 -1.37
N VAL A 11 -6.27 -14.92 -2.28
CA VAL A 11 -6.45 -16.08 -3.17
C VAL A 11 -6.76 -17.37 -2.38
N SER A 12 -6.15 -17.52 -1.20
CA SER A 12 -6.40 -18.63 -0.30
C SER A 12 -7.06 -18.16 1.00
N ARG A 13 -8.13 -18.84 1.40
CA ARG A 13 -8.78 -18.60 2.69
C ARG A 13 -7.99 -19.29 3.80
N THR A 14 -7.50 -18.51 4.73
CA THR A 14 -6.68 -18.97 5.85
C THR A 14 -7.18 -18.35 7.15
N TRP A 15 -6.97 -19.01 8.30
CA TRP A 15 -7.39 -18.52 9.62
C TRP A 15 -8.83 -17.95 9.72
N ASN A 16 -9.84 -18.69 9.25
CA ASN A 16 -11.25 -18.24 9.23
C ASN A 16 -11.76 -17.62 10.55
N ARG A 17 -11.32 -18.13 11.70
CA ARG A 17 -11.70 -17.61 13.03
C ARG A 17 -11.19 -16.20 13.34
N LEU A 18 -10.18 -15.70 12.63
CA LEU A 18 -9.56 -14.39 12.85
C LEU A 18 -10.21 -13.26 12.05
N GLY A 19 -11.14 -13.60 11.13
CA GLY A 19 -11.84 -12.62 10.31
C GLY A 19 -10.91 -11.83 9.38
N VAL A 20 -9.94 -12.51 8.76
CA VAL A 20 -8.90 -11.90 7.88
C VAL A 20 -9.07 -12.24 6.40
N ASN A 21 -10.11 -12.98 6.01
CA ASN A 21 -10.26 -13.46 4.62
C ASN A 21 -11.04 -12.51 3.70
N GLU A 22 -11.52 -11.41 4.23
CA GLU A 22 -12.18 -10.34 3.49
C GLU A 22 -12.36 -9.16 4.42
N ALA A 23 -12.36 -7.96 3.85
CA ALA A 23 -12.80 -6.75 4.53
C ALA A 23 -14.26 -6.46 4.17
N ALA A 24 -15.10 -6.26 5.17
CA ALA A 24 -16.50 -5.90 4.99
C ALA A 24 -16.68 -4.38 5.10
N ILE A 25 -17.20 -3.75 4.06
CA ILE A 25 -17.39 -2.29 3.99
C ILE A 25 -18.80 -1.94 3.57
N ARG A 26 -19.31 -0.80 4.04
CA ARG A 26 -20.57 -0.21 3.57
C ARG A 26 -20.29 0.59 2.30
N TRP A 27 -21.01 0.27 1.23
CA TRP A 27 -20.85 0.92 -0.06
C TRP A 27 -22.19 0.97 -0.79
N ASP A 28 -22.50 2.09 -1.43
CA ASP A 28 -23.67 2.21 -2.31
C ASP A 28 -23.23 2.07 -3.77
N THR A 29 -23.21 0.82 -4.25
CA THR A 29 -22.85 0.51 -5.64
C THR A 29 -23.79 1.16 -6.66
N ASP A 30 -25.04 1.44 -6.27
CA ASP A 30 -26.02 2.04 -7.17
C ASP A 30 -25.82 3.56 -7.30
N ALA A 31 -25.12 4.17 -6.34
CA ALA A 31 -24.76 5.59 -6.33
C ALA A 31 -23.34 5.89 -6.83
N GLU A 32 -22.58 4.85 -7.18
CA GLU A 32 -21.19 4.97 -7.66
C GLU A 32 -21.15 5.65 -9.04
N ALA A 33 -20.46 6.79 -9.11
CA ALA A 33 -20.25 7.55 -10.32
C ALA A 33 -18.84 7.33 -10.86
N LEU A 34 -18.72 6.81 -12.08
CA LEU A 34 -17.45 6.79 -12.80
C LEU A 34 -17.07 8.21 -13.22
N LEU A 35 -16.03 8.76 -12.59
CA LEU A 35 -15.54 10.12 -12.80
C LEU A 35 -14.49 10.20 -13.92
N SER A 36 -13.63 9.19 -14.02
CA SER A 36 -12.65 9.09 -15.12
C SER A 36 -12.29 7.65 -15.47
N ASN A 37 -11.90 7.46 -16.73
CA ASN A 37 -11.36 6.20 -17.28
C ASN A 37 -10.31 6.56 -18.33
N GLU A 38 -9.07 6.72 -17.86
CA GLU A 38 -7.96 7.28 -18.62
C GLU A 38 -6.96 6.19 -18.99
N ARG A 39 -6.33 6.33 -20.17
CA ARG A 39 -5.37 5.37 -20.70
C ARG A 39 -4.10 6.08 -21.14
N PHE A 40 -2.96 5.52 -20.73
CA PHE A 40 -1.64 6.05 -21.02
C PHE A 40 -0.76 4.95 -21.58
N THR A 41 0.06 5.28 -22.56
CA THR A 41 1.08 4.40 -23.11
C THR A 41 2.42 5.12 -23.03
N SER A 42 3.44 4.46 -22.48
CA SER A 42 4.83 4.92 -22.48
C SER A 42 5.64 4.06 -23.44
N VAL A 43 6.45 4.73 -24.25
CA VAL A 43 7.35 4.12 -25.23
C VAL A 43 8.80 4.35 -24.81
N SER A 44 9.71 3.49 -25.27
CA SER A 44 11.12 3.60 -24.92
C SER A 44 11.71 4.95 -25.40
N GLY A 45 12.45 5.63 -24.51
CA GLY A 45 13.00 6.97 -24.75
C GLY A 45 12.13 8.13 -24.29
N GLU A 46 10.87 7.88 -23.89
CA GLU A 46 9.99 8.87 -23.27
C GLU A 46 9.88 8.64 -21.75
N ASN A 47 10.76 9.32 -20.99
CA ASN A 47 10.89 9.10 -19.54
C ASN A 47 10.21 10.19 -18.69
N ALA A 48 9.26 10.94 -19.26
CA ALA A 48 8.55 11.97 -18.51
C ALA A 48 7.62 11.32 -17.47
N PRO A 49 7.64 11.79 -16.19
CA PRO A 49 6.80 11.19 -15.16
C PRO A 49 5.32 11.44 -15.42
N LEU A 50 4.50 10.41 -15.26
CA LEU A 50 3.04 10.49 -15.29
C LEU A 50 2.53 10.87 -13.90
N ARG A 51 1.62 11.85 -13.81
CA ARG A 51 1.00 12.26 -12.54
C ARG A 51 -0.50 12.05 -12.60
N LEU A 52 -1.02 11.25 -11.68
CA LEU A 52 -2.42 10.86 -11.58
C LEU A 52 -3.02 11.44 -10.28
N GLU A 53 -4.13 12.16 -10.41
CA GLU A 53 -4.85 12.74 -9.28
C GLU A 53 -6.23 12.09 -9.17
N ALA A 54 -6.38 11.21 -8.20
CA ALA A 54 -7.64 10.53 -7.91
C ALA A 54 -8.38 11.24 -6.78
N ALA A 55 -9.42 12.02 -7.10
CA ALA A 55 -10.27 12.68 -6.11
C ALA A 55 -11.76 12.37 -6.34
N ASP A 56 -12.56 12.36 -5.27
CA ASP A 56 -14.01 12.08 -5.33
C ASP A 56 -14.82 13.14 -6.11
N GLY A 57 -14.25 14.33 -6.34
CA GLY A 57 -14.88 15.37 -7.15
C GLY A 57 -16.23 15.87 -6.60
N GLY A 58 -16.50 15.65 -5.31
CA GLY A 58 -17.77 15.97 -4.66
C GLY A 58 -18.88 14.94 -4.90
N ALA A 59 -18.60 13.83 -5.59
CA ALA A 59 -19.54 12.73 -5.72
C ALA A 59 -19.75 12.02 -4.37
N ALA A 60 -20.97 11.54 -4.11
CA ALA A 60 -21.24 10.74 -2.91
C ALA A 60 -20.45 9.42 -2.90
N TYR A 61 -20.27 8.83 -4.07
CA TYR A 61 -19.45 7.64 -4.31
C TYR A 61 -18.71 7.83 -5.63
N GLY A 62 -17.43 8.20 -5.58
CA GLY A 62 -16.61 8.42 -6.78
C GLY A 62 -15.86 7.17 -7.21
N ARG A 63 -15.70 6.96 -8.52
CA ARG A 63 -14.80 5.95 -9.08
C ARG A 63 -13.89 6.53 -10.15
N ARG A 64 -12.60 6.20 -10.10
CA ARG A 64 -11.60 6.57 -11.12
C ARG A 64 -10.81 5.36 -11.56
N VAL A 65 -10.55 5.27 -12.86
CA VAL A 65 -9.81 4.18 -13.48
C VAL A 65 -8.69 4.73 -14.33
N TYR A 66 -7.48 4.24 -14.10
CA TYR A 66 -6.28 4.56 -14.85
C TYR A 66 -5.70 3.27 -15.42
N THR A 67 -5.43 3.24 -16.72
CA THR A 67 -4.71 2.13 -17.36
C THR A 67 -3.40 2.65 -17.92
N VAL A 68 -2.28 2.07 -17.52
CA VAL A 68 -0.95 2.44 -17.95
C VAL A 68 -0.27 1.24 -18.59
N THR A 69 0.19 1.42 -19.82
CA THR A 69 0.95 0.42 -20.57
C THR A 69 2.36 0.94 -20.81
N ALA A 70 3.38 0.24 -20.34
CA ALA A 70 4.77 0.46 -20.72
C ALA A 70 5.16 -0.54 -21.82
N GLU A 71 5.55 -0.03 -22.98
CA GLU A 71 6.07 -0.84 -24.08
C GLU A 71 7.46 -1.42 -23.76
N ALA A 72 7.97 -2.29 -24.64
CA ALA A 72 9.20 -3.01 -24.39
C ALA A 72 10.37 -2.03 -24.15
N GLY A 73 11.12 -2.26 -23.06
CA GLY A 73 12.24 -1.40 -22.66
C GLY A 73 11.87 0.04 -22.30
N ALA A 74 10.59 0.36 -22.04
CA ALA A 74 10.19 1.67 -21.56
C ALA A 74 10.51 1.85 -20.07
N GLU A 75 10.88 3.07 -19.69
CA GLU A 75 11.11 3.48 -18.31
C GLU A 75 10.10 4.57 -17.94
N LEU A 76 9.22 4.30 -16.98
CA LEU A 76 8.17 5.24 -16.58
C LEU A 76 8.04 5.32 -15.07
N THR A 77 8.05 6.54 -14.55
CA THR A 77 7.62 6.82 -13.17
C THR A 77 6.18 7.34 -13.16
N VAL A 78 5.31 6.71 -12.36
CA VAL A 78 3.93 7.11 -12.13
C VAL A 78 3.79 7.60 -10.70
N PHE A 79 3.42 8.87 -10.52
CA PHE A 79 3.00 9.40 -9.22
C PHE A 79 1.48 9.40 -9.16
N GLU A 80 0.91 8.67 -8.21
CA GLU A 80 -0.53 8.65 -7.97
C GLU A 80 -0.85 9.25 -6.60
N VAL A 81 -1.78 10.19 -6.57
CA VAL A 81 -2.29 10.73 -5.32
C VAL A 81 -3.80 10.55 -5.25
N CYS A 82 -4.25 9.78 -4.27
CA CYS A 82 -5.66 9.56 -3.98
C CYS A 82 -6.08 10.41 -2.79
N THR A 83 -6.98 11.36 -2.99
CA THR A 83 -7.54 12.22 -1.93
C THR A 83 -9.05 12.00 -1.86
N ALA A 84 -9.55 11.53 -0.73
CA ALA A 84 -10.96 11.17 -0.56
C ALA A 84 -11.59 11.95 0.60
N ALA A 85 -12.51 12.87 0.31
CA ALA A 85 -13.39 13.49 1.31
C ALA A 85 -14.74 12.78 1.40
N GLN A 86 -15.15 12.13 0.31
CA GLN A 86 -16.27 11.20 0.22
C GLN A 86 -15.75 9.81 -0.15
N PRO A 87 -16.58 8.74 -0.05
CA PRO A 87 -16.22 7.42 -0.56
C PRO A 87 -15.64 7.47 -1.99
N LEU A 88 -14.41 6.98 -2.15
CA LEU A 88 -13.68 6.95 -3.43
C LEU A 88 -13.16 5.56 -3.71
N ALA A 89 -13.40 5.05 -4.93
CA ALA A 89 -12.75 3.90 -5.51
C ALA A 89 -11.75 4.35 -6.58
N ALA A 90 -10.46 4.09 -6.38
CA ALA A 90 -9.41 4.35 -7.36
C ALA A 90 -8.85 3.02 -7.87
N GLU A 91 -8.71 2.89 -9.19
CA GLU A 91 -8.23 1.68 -9.84
C GLU A 91 -7.06 2.02 -10.77
N LEU A 92 -5.90 1.45 -10.52
CA LEU A 92 -4.70 1.57 -11.35
C LEU A 92 -4.34 0.21 -11.96
N ARG A 93 -4.41 0.13 -13.28
CA ARG A 93 -4.09 -1.07 -14.06
C ARG A 93 -2.79 -0.86 -14.81
N LEU A 94 -1.84 -1.74 -14.61
CA LEU A 94 -0.49 -1.65 -15.16
C LEU A 94 -0.21 -2.85 -16.08
N THR A 95 0.39 -2.58 -17.23
CA THR A 95 0.99 -3.61 -18.08
C THR A 95 2.40 -3.18 -18.40
N ALA A 96 3.38 -4.01 -18.09
CA ALA A 96 4.79 -3.79 -18.41
C ALA A 96 5.25 -4.86 -19.40
N ALA A 97 5.57 -4.44 -20.62
CA ALA A 97 6.10 -5.32 -21.66
C ALA A 97 7.57 -5.70 -21.38
N GLU A 98 8.15 -6.52 -22.26
CA GLU A 98 9.49 -7.09 -22.07
C GLU A 98 10.54 -6.02 -21.73
N GLY A 99 11.29 -6.25 -20.64
CA GLY A 99 12.35 -5.36 -20.19
C GLY A 99 11.90 -3.95 -19.76
N ALA A 100 10.59 -3.67 -19.66
CA ALA A 100 10.08 -2.39 -19.20
C ALA A 100 10.30 -2.22 -17.68
N HIS A 101 10.52 -0.99 -17.23
CA HIS A 101 10.68 -0.65 -15.82
C HIS A 101 9.65 0.41 -15.42
N LEU A 102 8.71 0.02 -14.58
CA LEU A 102 7.74 0.90 -13.96
C LEU A 102 8.18 1.24 -12.53
N ARG A 103 8.20 2.52 -12.19
CA ARG A 103 8.26 2.98 -10.80
C ARG A 103 6.94 3.65 -10.44
N VAL A 104 6.22 3.13 -9.46
CA VAL A 104 4.91 3.66 -9.04
C VAL A 104 5.04 4.17 -7.62
N VAL A 105 4.71 5.45 -7.42
CA VAL A 105 4.78 6.11 -6.11
C VAL A 105 3.39 6.64 -5.76
N GLN A 106 2.76 6.06 -4.74
CA GLN A 106 1.38 6.31 -4.37
C GLN A 106 1.26 7.01 -3.02
N LEU A 107 0.33 7.95 -2.93
CA LEU A 107 -0.16 8.52 -1.68
C LEU A 107 -1.66 8.29 -1.56
N LEU A 108 -2.06 7.40 -0.66
CA LEU A 108 -3.46 7.11 -0.31
C LEU A 108 -3.85 7.92 0.92
N ASN A 109 -4.64 8.98 0.73
CA ASN A 109 -4.91 10.01 1.74
C ASN A 109 -6.41 10.34 1.86
N PRO A 110 -7.21 9.47 2.51
CA PRO A 110 -8.58 9.80 2.87
C PRO A 110 -8.62 10.83 4.01
N ALA A 111 -9.62 11.70 3.96
CA ALA A 111 -9.98 12.61 5.03
C ALA A 111 -10.78 11.89 6.13
N ARG A 112 -11.09 12.64 7.20
CA ARG A 112 -11.78 12.10 8.36
C ARG A 112 -13.11 11.43 8.04
N GLY A 113 -13.21 10.14 8.36
CA GLY A 113 -14.42 9.36 8.18
C GLY A 113 -14.72 8.97 6.73
N ALA A 114 -13.86 9.35 5.77
CA ALA A 114 -13.98 8.91 4.39
C ALA A 114 -13.47 7.46 4.24
N VAL A 115 -13.94 6.80 3.19
CA VAL A 115 -13.52 5.45 2.80
C VAL A 115 -12.83 5.54 1.44
N LEU A 116 -11.57 5.14 1.38
CA LEU A 116 -10.83 4.98 0.14
C LEU A 116 -10.64 3.49 -0.15
N ARG A 117 -11.19 3.03 -1.27
CA ARG A 117 -10.82 1.76 -1.90
C ARG A 117 -9.79 2.03 -2.98
N HIS A 118 -8.69 1.29 -2.95
CA HIS A 118 -7.67 1.39 -3.96
C HIS A 118 -7.37 0.00 -4.52
N GLU A 119 -7.46 -0.17 -5.83
CA GLU A 119 -7.16 -1.42 -6.52
C GLU A 119 -5.96 -1.20 -7.46
N LEU A 120 -4.85 -1.91 -7.21
CA LEU A 120 -3.70 -1.98 -8.12
C LEU A 120 -3.71 -3.35 -8.79
N SER A 121 -3.69 -3.39 -10.11
CA SER A 121 -3.42 -4.63 -10.85
C SER A 121 -2.21 -4.44 -11.77
N ALA A 122 -1.31 -5.40 -11.82
CA ALA A 122 -0.14 -5.33 -12.68
C ALA A 122 0.18 -6.68 -13.34
N GLN A 123 0.54 -6.64 -14.62
CA GLN A 123 1.09 -7.80 -15.35
C GLN A 123 2.45 -7.43 -15.92
N LEU A 124 3.47 -8.20 -15.55
CA LEU A 124 4.86 -7.97 -15.91
C LEU A 124 5.35 -9.09 -16.84
N ALA A 125 5.74 -8.71 -18.05
CA ALA A 125 6.32 -9.62 -19.03
C ALA A 125 7.79 -9.95 -18.70
N GLU A 126 8.47 -10.65 -19.61
CA GLU A 126 9.85 -11.12 -19.43
C GLU A 126 10.80 -9.96 -19.09
N HIS A 127 11.60 -10.14 -18.04
CA HIS A 127 12.53 -9.13 -17.52
C HIS A 127 11.94 -7.76 -17.15
N ALA A 128 10.61 -7.63 -17.10
CA ALA A 128 9.94 -6.41 -16.68
C ALA A 128 10.04 -6.20 -15.16
N LYS A 129 10.10 -4.95 -14.73
CA LYS A 129 10.28 -4.58 -13.32
C LYS A 129 9.22 -3.60 -12.85
N LEU A 130 8.77 -3.79 -11.62
CA LEU A 130 7.92 -2.83 -10.90
C LEU A 130 8.57 -2.48 -9.55
N ASP A 131 8.90 -1.19 -9.37
CA ASP A 131 9.20 -0.61 -8.07
C ASP A 131 7.97 0.13 -7.56
N LEU A 132 7.32 -0.39 -6.52
CA LEU A 132 6.13 0.18 -5.90
C LEU A 132 6.49 0.81 -4.55
N ILE A 133 6.27 2.12 -4.41
CA ILE A 133 6.27 2.81 -3.12
C ILE A 133 4.83 3.22 -2.83
N SER A 134 4.21 2.73 -1.76
CA SER A 134 2.82 3.07 -1.42
C SER A 134 2.73 3.61 -0.01
N LEU A 135 2.29 4.86 0.13
CA LEU A 135 2.11 5.54 1.41
C LEU A 135 0.63 5.65 1.73
N GLN A 136 0.21 5.02 2.82
CA GLN A 136 -1.14 5.11 3.36
C GLN A 136 -1.13 6.06 4.55
N LEU A 137 -1.44 7.31 4.24
CA LEU A 137 -1.41 8.43 5.18
C LEU A 137 -2.78 9.07 5.16
N GLY A 138 -3.68 8.56 5.98
CA GLY A 138 -5.07 8.98 5.97
C GLY A 138 -5.59 9.26 7.37
N ASP A 139 -6.66 10.03 7.41
CA ASP A 139 -7.47 10.24 8.60
C ASP A 139 -8.77 9.41 8.59
N GLY A 140 -8.80 8.34 7.80
CA GLY A 140 -10.00 7.57 7.50
C GLY A 140 -9.69 6.11 7.20
N ALA A 141 -10.58 5.44 6.49
CA ALA A 141 -10.40 4.03 6.15
C ALA A 141 -9.78 3.87 4.77
N VAL A 142 -8.69 3.09 4.68
CA VAL A 142 -8.06 2.66 3.43
C VAL A 142 -8.22 1.14 3.29
N TYR A 143 -8.75 0.72 2.16
CA TYR A 143 -8.81 -0.67 1.72
C TYR A 143 -8.04 -0.78 0.42
N ALA A 144 -6.80 -1.26 0.49
CA ALA A 144 -5.91 -1.41 -0.65
C ALA A 144 -5.83 -2.89 -1.09
N ASP A 145 -6.14 -3.16 -2.35
CA ASP A 145 -6.07 -4.47 -2.99
C ASP A 145 -5.04 -4.42 -4.11
N HIS A 146 -3.90 -5.06 -3.94
CA HIS A 146 -2.79 -5.06 -4.89
C HIS A 146 -2.56 -6.48 -5.42
N GLN A 147 -2.85 -6.68 -6.70
CA GLN A 147 -2.74 -7.96 -7.40
C GLN A 147 -1.68 -7.86 -8.50
N ILE A 148 -0.51 -8.45 -8.29
CA ILE A 148 0.65 -8.29 -9.17
C ILE A 148 1.08 -9.65 -9.71
N ALA A 149 1.07 -9.80 -11.03
CA ALA A 149 1.50 -11.02 -11.72
C ALA A 149 2.87 -10.82 -12.38
N LEU A 150 3.87 -11.56 -11.89
CA LEU A 150 5.17 -11.72 -12.53
C LEU A 150 5.05 -12.81 -13.60
N ALA A 151 4.50 -12.42 -14.76
CA ALA A 151 4.04 -13.34 -15.79
C ALA A 151 5.18 -13.90 -16.65
N GLY A 152 6.20 -13.09 -16.93
CA GLY A 152 7.36 -13.51 -17.73
C GLY A 152 8.57 -13.93 -16.91
N ASP A 153 9.48 -14.67 -17.54
CA ASP A 153 10.73 -15.10 -16.92
C ASP A 153 11.58 -13.89 -16.50
N GLY A 154 12.20 -13.96 -15.32
CA GLY A 154 13.04 -12.89 -14.79
C GLY A 154 12.30 -11.58 -14.47
N ALA A 155 10.96 -11.56 -14.47
CA ALA A 155 10.18 -10.41 -14.01
C ALA A 155 10.40 -10.16 -12.51
N ALA A 156 10.39 -8.91 -12.09
CA ALA A 156 10.69 -8.54 -10.71
C ALA A 156 9.76 -7.48 -10.11
N LEU A 157 9.50 -7.62 -8.81
CA LEU A 157 8.79 -6.65 -7.99
C LEU A 157 9.64 -6.25 -6.79
N ARG A 158 9.71 -4.96 -6.53
CA ARG A 158 10.06 -4.42 -5.22
C ARG A 158 8.91 -3.56 -4.71
N ALA A 159 8.33 -3.90 -3.58
CA ALA A 159 7.24 -3.17 -2.94
C ALA A 159 7.66 -2.64 -1.58
N ASP A 160 7.65 -1.33 -1.41
CA ASP A 160 7.97 -0.58 -0.19
C ASP A 160 6.69 0.13 0.30
N LEU A 161 6.01 -0.45 1.28
CA LEU A 161 4.72 0.00 1.81
C LEU A 161 4.89 0.73 3.15
N GLY A 162 4.28 1.91 3.26
CA GLY A 162 4.26 2.73 4.46
C GLY A 162 2.84 2.98 4.92
N TYR A 163 2.56 2.82 6.21
CA TYR A 163 1.24 3.16 6.75
C TYR A 163 1.30 3.85 8.11
N LEU A 164 0.41 4.80 8.32
CA LEU A 164 0.13 5.40 9.62
C LEU A 164 -1.37 5.46 9.81
N ALA A 165 -1.87 4.78 10.84
CA ALA A 165 -3.28 4.82 11.21
C ALA A 165 -3.41 5.25 12.68
N ARG A 166 -4.42 6.07 12.98
CA ARG A 166 -4.69 6.54 14.33
C ARG A 166 -6.18 6.48 14.66
N ARG A 167 -6.57 6.93 15.85
CA ARG A 167 -7.98 7.02 16.27
C ARG A 167 -8.75 5.72 16.06
N SER A 168 -9.69 5.70 15.13
CA SER A 168 -10.50 4.52 14.76
C SER A 168 -10.34 4.20 13.28
N ASP A 169 -9.25 4.65 12.68
CA ASP A 169 -8.94 4.48 11.26
C ASP A 169 -8.67 3.01 10.97
N THR A 170 -8.85 2.63 9.70
CA THR A 170 -8.62 1.27 9.22
C THR A 170 -7.61 1.31 8.09
N ALA A 171 -6.53 0.55 8.21
CA ALA A 171 -5.62 0.25 7.12
C ALA A 171 -5.72 -1.25 6.80
N ASP A 172 -6.49 -1.58 5.78
CA ASP A 172 -6.69 -2.95 5.34
C ASP A 172 -5.99 -3.12 3.98
N ILE A 173 -4.92 -3.91 3.96
CA ILE A 173 -4.01 -4.05 2.83
C ILE A 173 -3.95 -5.52 2.43
N ASP A 174 -4.26 -5.83 1.18
CA ASP A 174 -4.00 -7.12 0.53
C ASP A 174 -2.98 -6.89 -0.57
N LEU A 175 -1.85 -7.61 -0.52
CA LEU A 175 -0.85 -7.62 -1.56
C LEU A 175 -0.57 -9.07 -1.94
N THR A 176 -0.99 -9.45 -3.14
CA THR A 176 -0.72 -10.75 -3.72
C THR A 176 0.26 -10.61 -4.87
N VAL A 177 1.35 -11.35 -4.80
CA VAL A 177 2.35 -11.47 -5.85
C VAL A 177 2.31 -12.87 -6.42
N GLU A 178 1.75 -13.00 -7.60
CA GLU A 178 1.69 -14.25 -8.35
C GLU A 178 2.97 -14.41 -9.18
N GLN A 179 3.80 -15.40 -8.86
CA GLN A 179 5.02 -15.71 -9.58
C GLN A 179 4.76 -16.85 -10.57
N LEU A 180 4.63 -16.51 -11.86
CA LEU A 180 4.34 -17.46 -12.94
C LEU A 180 5.59 -17.82 -13.75
N GLY A 181 6.39 -16.81 -14.10
CA GLY A 181 7.65 -16.98 -14.84
C GLY A 181 8.73 -17.63 -13.99
N LYS A 182 9.76 -18.15 -14.65
CA LYS A 182 10.97 -18.68 -14.00
C LYS A 182 11.85 -17.56 -13.49
N SER A 183 12.60 -17.84 -12.42
CA SER A 183 13.61 -16.91 -11.89
C SER A 183 13.07 -15.50 -11.64
N THR A 184 11.78 -15.40 -11.28
CA THR A 184 11.15 -14.15 -10.87
C THR A 184 11.58 -13.79 -9.46
N VAL A 185 11.56 -12.50 -9.14
CA VAL A 185 11.99 -12.00 -7.83
C VAL A 185 10.92 -11.08 -7.25
N SER A 186 10.52 -11.29 -6.01
CA SER A 186 9.62 -10.36 -5.30
C SER A 186 10.16 -9.99 -3.92
N GLU A 187 10.36 -8.70 -3.68
CA GLU A 187 10.71 -8.14 -2.38
C GLU A 187 9.56 -7.29 -1.86
N ILE A 188 9.01 -7.63 -0.69
CA ILE A 188 7.96 -6.88 -0.02
C ILE A 188 8.49 -6.37 1.31
N HIS A 189 8.45 -5.05 1.49
CA HIS A 189 8.80 -4.36 2.72
C HIS A 189 7.62 -3.52 3.18
N ALA A 190 7.10 -3.80 4.37
CA ALA A 190 6.05 -3.01 4.99
C ALA A 190 6.55 -2.39 6.30
N SER A 191 6.25 -1.11 6.52
CA SER A 191 6.60 -0.40 7.75
C SER A 191 5.49 0.54 8.14
N GLY A 192 5.13 0.57 9.42
CA GLY A 192 4.12 1.52 9.86
C GLY A 192 3.93 1.59 11.37
N ALA A 193 3.07 2.52 11.76
CA ALA A 193 2.70 2.74 13.15
C ALA A 193 1.17 2.79 13.33
N LEU A 194 0.71 2.22 14.44
CA LEU A 194 -0.69 2.23 14.84
C LEU A 194 -0.83 2.98 16.17
N MET A 195 -1.58 4.08 16.15
CA MET A 195 -1.81 4.93 17.31
C MET A 195 -3.24 4.80 17.82
N GLU A 196 -3.45 5.07 19.11
CA GLU A 196 -4.77 5.10 19.73
C GLU A 196 -5.53 3.77 19.58
N ARG A 197 -6.64 3.70 18.82
CA ARG A 197 -7.44 2.47 18.59
C ARG A 197 -7.47 2.04 17.12
N ALA A 198 -6.45 2.43 16.37
CA ALA A 198 -6.38 2.15 14.94
C ALA A 198 -6.39 0.64 14.67
N LYS A 199 -6.97 0.26 13.53
CA LYS A 199 -7.06 -1.13 13.10
C LYS A 199 -6.26 -1.32 11.84
N LYS A 200 -5.48 -2.39 11.79
CA LYS A 200 -4.74 -2.75 10.58
C LYS A 200 -4.78 -4.24 10.33
N VAL A 201 -4.99 -4.59 9.07
CA VAL A 201 -4.79 -5.93 8.55
C VAL A 201 -3.88 -5.83 7.34
N PHE A 202 -2.77 -6.56 7.36
CA PHE A 202 -1.93 -6.77 6.18
C PHE A 202 -1.91 -8.25 5.84
N ARG A 203 -2.30 -8.55 4.60
CA ARG A 203 -2.15 -9.86 3.98
C ARG A 203 -1.08 -9.72 2.90
N GLY A 204 0.09 -10.28 3.15
CA GLY A 204 1.14 -10.45 2.16
C GLY A 204 1.08 -11.87 1.63
N THR A 205 0.86 -12.04 0.33
CA THR A 205 0.83 -13.36 -0.31
C THR A 205 1.90 -13.44 -1.39
N ILE A 206 2.82 -14.38 -1.23
CA ILE A 206 3.77 -14.80 -2.27
C ILE A 206 3.27 -16.14 -2.81
N ASP A 207 2.85 -16.17 -4.07
CA ASP A 207 2.22 -17.35 -4.69
C ASP A 207 3.09 -17.87 -5.84
N PHE A 208 3.92 -18.87 -5.55
CA PHE A 208 4.74 -19.56 -6.53
C PHE A 208 3.89 -20.57 -7.30
N LYS A 209 3.63 -20.28 -8.58
CA LYS A 209 2.90 -21.19 -9.46
C LYS A 209 3.81 -22.28 -10.01
N ARG A 210 3.22 -23.43 -10.33
CA ARG A 210 3.93 -24.49 -11.06
C ARG A 210 4.55 -23.93 -12.34
N GLY A 211 5.83 -24.16 -12.57
CA GLY A 211 6.59 -23.61 -13.69
C GLY A 211 7.48 -22.42 -13.33
N SER A 212 7.34 -21.82 -12.14
CA SER A 212 8.15 -20.70 -11.64
C SER A 212 9.51 -21.14 -11.07
N ALA A 213 10.17 -22.09 -11.71
CA ALA A 213 11.41 -22.64 -11.20
C ALA A 213 12.52 -21.57 -11.09
N GLY A 214 13.25 -21.59 -9.97
CA GLY A 214 14.31 -20.65 -9.63
C GLY A 214 13.81 -19.31 -9.07
N SER A 215 12.50 -19.15 -8.87
CA SER A 215 11.94 -17.90 -8.37
C SER A 215 12.14 -17.73 -6.86
N VAL A 216 12.28 -16.48 -6.45
CA VAL A 216 12.57 -16.09 -5.06
C VAL A 216 11.58 -15.03 -4.59
N GLY A 217 11.16 -15.12 -3.34
CA GLY A 217 10.25 -14.18 -2.72
C GLY A 217 10.59 -13.93 -1.26
N SER A 218 10.57 -12.66 -0.85
CA SER A 218 10.76 -12.26 0.55
C SER A 218 9.74 -11.22 0.98
N GLU A 219 9.20 -11.38 2.19
CA GLU A 219 8.35 -10.39 2.85
C GLU A 219 8.95 -9.99 4.21
N ASN A 220 9.02 -8.69 4.49
CA ASN A 220 9.35 -8.19 5.81
C ASN A 220 8.40 -7.08 6.24
N GLU A 221 7.82 -7.21 7.43
CA GLU A 221 7.02 -6.15 8.04
C GLU A 221 7.59 -5.69 9.39
N THR A 222 7.62 -4.37 9.61
CA THR A 222 7.87 -3.77 10.93
C THR A 222 6.67 -2.93 11.37
N VAL A 223 6.09 -3.26 12.52
CA VAL A 223 4.90 -2.60 13.08
C VAL A 223 5.24 -2.00 14.44
N LEU A 224 5.06 -0.69 14.55
CA LEU A 224 5.15 0.04 15.80
C LEU A 224 3.74 0.24 16.40
N LEU A 225 3.48 -0.42 17.53
CA LEU A 225 2.24 -0.28 18.30
C LEU A 225 2.39 0.83 19.33
N LEU A 226 1.66 1.93 19.15
CA LEU A 226 1.70 3.10 20.03
C LEU A 226 0.38 3.29 20.81
N GLY A 227 -0.70 2.66 20.35
CA GLY A 227 -1.98 2.65 21.05
C GLY A 227 -2.22 1.37 21.82
N GLU A 228 -2.64 1.47 23.08
CA GLU A 228 -2.99 0.31 23.93
C GLU A 228 -4.15 -0.52 23.36
N ASP A 229 -5.05 0.14 22.62
CA ASP A 229 -6.25 -0.43 22.01
C ASP A 229 -6.06 -0.68 20.49
N ALA A 230 -4.85 -0.53 19.97
CA ALA A 230 -4.57 -0.73 18.55
C ALA A 230 -4.68 -2.22 18.18
N GLU A 231 -5.35 -2.51 17.06
CA GLU A 231 -5.50 -3.87 16.55
C GLU A 231 -4.58 -4.07 15.34
N ASN A 232 -3.54 -4.90 15.46
CA ASN A 232 -2.73 -5.35 14.33
C ASN A 232 -3.02 -6.81 13.99
N LYS A 233 -3.24 -7.07 12.70
CA LYS A 233 -3.23 -8.41 12.11
C LYS A 233 -2.26 -8.42 10.93
N THR A 234 -1.24 -9.26 11.04
CA THR A 234 -0.24 -9.49 10.00
C THR A 234 -0.34 -10.94 9.57
N VAL A 235 -0.62 -11.16 8.29
CA VAL A 235 -0.99 -12.47 7.74
C VAL A 235 -0.13 -12.75 6.51
N PRO A 236 1.17 -13.06 6.69
CA PRO A 236 2.04 -13.50 5.60
C PRO A 236 1.65 -14.91 5.17
N VAL A 237 1.59 -15.14 3.86
CA VAL A 237 1.25 -16.43 3.27
C VAL A 237 2.22 -16.70 2.12
N ILE A 238 2.85 -17.87 2.17
CA ILE A 238 3.63 -18.38 1.04
C ILE A 238 2.92 -19.63 0.51
N LEU A 239 2.51 -19.58 -0.76
CA LEU A 239 1.89 -20.69 -1.46
C LEU A 239 2.92 -21.25 -2.45
N CYS A 240 3.28 -22.52 -2.31
CA CYS A 240 4.28 -23.18 -3.18
C CYS A 240 3.63 -24.31 -3.98
N ALA A 241 3.41 -24.08 -5.28
CA ALA A 241 3.03 -25.13 -6.23
C ALA A 241 4.20 -25.62 -7.10
N GLU A 242 5.39 -25.07 -6.90
CA GLU A 242 6.68 -25.41 -7.52
C GLU A 242 7.68 -25.84 -6.44
N GLU A 243 8.56 -26.81 -6.76
CA GLU A 243 9.53 -27.35 -5.78
C GLU A 243 10.81 -26.51 -5.73
N ASN A 244 11.27 -26.01 -6.87
CA ASN A 244 12.51 -25.24 -6.97
C ASN A 244 12.25 -23.74 -6.79
N VAL A 245 11.87 -23.32 -5.57
CA VAL A 245 11.63 -21.92 -5.21
C VAL A 245 12.11 -21.61 -3.80
N GLU A 246 12.42 -20.34 -3.53
CA GLU A 246 12.81 -19.87 -2.20
C GLU A 246 11.85 -18.78 -1.71
N GLY A 247 11.18 -19.04 -0.59
CA GLY A 247 10.26 -18.10 0.04
C GLY A 247 10.67 -17.80 1.47
N SER A 248 10.71 -16.53 1.85
CA SER A 248 10.91 -16.10 3.24
C SER A 248 9.90 -15.03 3.64
N HIS A 249 9.51 -15.03 4.91
CA HIS A 249 8.70 -13.95 5.47
C HIS A 249 9.15 -13.65 6.90
N GLY A 250 9.00 -12.40 7.33
CA GLY A 250 9.31 -11.96 8.67
C GLY A 250 8.43 -10.80 9.09
N ALA A 251 8.01 -10.78 10.34
CA ALA A 251 7.26 -9.68 10.91
C ALA A 251 7.81 -9.35 12.31
N THR A 252 8.11 -8.08 12.54
CA THR A 252 8.48 -7.54 13.85
C THR A 252 7.34 -6.64 14.32
N ILE A 253 6.71 -7.01 15.42
CA ILE A 253 5.58 -6.26 15.99
C ILE A 253 5.95 -5.94 17.43
N GLY A 254 5.94 -4.66 17.79
CA GLY A 254 6.35 -4.26 19.13
C GLY A 254 5.85 -2.89 19.53
N GLU A 255 5.79 -2.70 20.84
CA GLU A 255 5.58 -1.40 21.47
C GLU A 255 6.93 -0.70 21.71
N LEU A 256 6.87 0.56 22.11
CA LEU A 256 8.05 1.28 22.58
C LEU A 256 8.51 0.71 23.93
N ASP A 257 9.79 0.34 23.99
CA ASP A 257 10.38 -0.12 25.23
C ASP A 257 10.52 1.03 26.24
N ALA A 258 10.48 0.67 27.53
CA ALA A 258 10.53 1.63 28.62
C ALA A 258 11.84 2.44 28.67
N ASP A 259 12.96 1.87 28.19
CA ASP A 259 14.25 2.55 28.18
C ASP A 259 14.29 3.63 27.10
N THR A 260 13.71 3.37 25.93
CA THR A 260 13.50 4.38 24.87
C THR A 260 12.62 5.51 25.37
N LEU A 261 11.48 5.21 26.01
CA LEU A 261 10.60 6.24 26.58
C LEU A 261 11.28 7.03 27.69
N PHE A 262 12.03 6.36 28.58
CA PHE A 262 12.82 7.02 29.62
C PHE A 262 13.90 7.93 29.02
N TYR A 263 14.55 7.52 27.94
CA TYR A 263 15.53 8.34 27.23
C TYR A 263 14.90 9.63 26.68
N PHE A 264 13.74 9.55 26.01
CA PHE A 264 13.01 10.74 25.56
C PHE A 264 12.62 11.65 26.74
N ALA A 265 12.06 11.08 27.81
CA ALA A 265 11.70 11.82 29.01
C ALA A 265 12.89 12.54 29.66
N SER A 266 14.07 11.91 29.68
CA SER A 266 15.32 12.52 30.19
C SER A 266 15.77 13.75 29.39
N ARG A 267 15.28 13.90 28.15
CA ARG A 267 15.50 15.05 27.27
C ARG A 267 14.35 16.07 27.31
N GLY A 268 13.40 15.90 28.22
CA GLY A 268 12.22 16.77 28.33
C GLY A 268 11.17 16.55 27.25
N ILE A 269 11.24 15.43 26.52
CA ILE A 269 10.27 15.06 25.48
C ILE A 269 9.24 14.14 26.14
N ASP A 270 7.99 14.55 26.15
CA ASP A 270 6.91 13.74 26.71
C ASP A 270 6.60 12.52 25.82
N ARG A 271 5.77 11.61 26.36
CA ARG A 271 5.39 10.37 25.67
C ARG A 271 4.70 10.64 24.34
N ALA A 272 3.78 11.59 24.27
CA ALA A 272 3.02 11.86 23.05
C ALA A 272 3.94 12.39 21.92
N ALA A 273 4.87 13.28 22.27
CA ALA A 273 5.88 13.78 21.35
C ALA A 273 6.85 12.67 20.92
N ALA A 274 7.29 11.79 21.82
CA ALA A 274 8.14 10.64 21.50
C ALA A 274 7.44 9.68 20.51
N GLU A 275 6.18 9.33 20.79
CA GLU A 275 5.35 8.50 19.92
C GLU A 275 5.19 9.13 18.53
N ALA A 276 4.93 10.44 18.45
CA ALA A 276 4.82 11.15 17.18
C ALA A 276 6.13 11.17 16.37
N ILE A 277 7.28 11.35 17.04
CA ILE A 277 8.61 11.29 16.41
C ILE A 277 8.85 9.90 15.80
N LEU A 278 8.53 8.83 16.54
CA LEU A 278 8.80 7.47 16.11
C LEU A 278 7.81 6.99 15.04
N ALA A 279 6.53 7.37 15.16
CA ALA A 279 5.53 7.17 14.11
C ALA A 279 5.93 7.87 12.81
N ARG A 280 6.40 9.12 12.89
CA ARG A 280 6.96 9.84 11.74
C ARG A 280 8.13 9.08 11.14
N ALA A 281 9.11 8.67 11.95
CA ALA A 281 10.31 7.98 11.48
C ALA A 281 9.99 6.64 10.76
N ALA A 282 8.96 5.93 11.22
CA ALA A 282 8.53 4.65 10.62
C ALA A 282 8.09 4.78 9.15
N VAL A 283 7.61 5.96 8.73
CA VAL A 283 7.00 6.16 7.40
C VAL A 283 7.75 7.21 6.56
N GLU A 284 8.34 8.23 7.19
CA GLU A 284 8.99 9.36 6.51
C GLU A 284 10.10 8.92 5.55
N ARG A 285 10.84 7.85 5.87
CA ARG A 285 11.87 7.29 4.98
C ARG A 285 11.32 7.00 3.58
N LEU A 286 10.12 6.42 3.51
CA LEU A 286 9.46 6.06 2.25
C LEU A 286 9.03 7.29 1.45
N ALA A 287 8.53 8.34 2.11
CA ALA A 287 8.23 9.62 1.47
C ALA A 287 9.46 10.28 0.84
N ARG A 288 10.65 10.06 1.42
CA ARG A 288 11.93 10.55 0.89
C ARG A 288 12.49 9.69 -0.23
N MET A 289 12.13 8.41 -0.27
CA MET A 289 12.44 7.52 -1.40
C MET A 289 11.63 7.84 -2.65
N ALA A 290 10.66 8.76 -2.62
CA ALA A 290 9.92 9.14 -3.83
C ALA A 290 10.80 9.82 -4.89
N GLU A 291 11.94 10.40 -4.50
CA GLU A 291 12.87 11.14 -5.39
C GLU A 291 12.19 12.26 -6.21
N ASP A 292 11.07 12.80 -5.71
CA ASP A 292 10.32 13.90 -6.32
C ASP A 292 9.91 14.91 -5.25
N GLU A 293 10.40 16.15 -5.37
CA GLU A 293 10.23 17.18 -4.34
C GLU A 293 8.74 17.53 -4.13
N ALA A 294 7.97 17.61 -5.20
CA ALA A 294 6.53 17.92 -5.13
C ALA A 294 5.75 16.82 -4.42
N PHE A 295 6.00 15.55 -4.76
CA PHE A 295 5.38 14.41 -4.10
C PHE A 295 5.82 14.31 -2.63
N SER A 296 7.11 14.40 -2.35
CA SER A 296 7.64 14.36 -0.98
C SER A 296 7.03 15.46 -0.11
N ALA A 297 6.92 16.69 -0.62
CA ALA A 297 6.27 17.78 0.11
C ALA A 297 4.81 17.46 0.45
N ARG A 298 4.06 16.89 -0.50
CA ARG A 298 2.65 16.50 -0.28
C ARG A 298 2.52 15.35 0.71
N ALA A 299 3.35 14.31 0.61
CA ALA A 299 3.36 13.18 1.52
C ALA A 299 3.75 13.59 2.95
N LEU A 300 4.78 14.44 3.10
CA LEU A 300 5.20 14.95 4.41
C LEU A 300 4.17 15.91 5.01
N GLY A 301 3.47 16.68 4.18
CA GLY A 301 2.33 17.50 4.61
C GLY A 301 1.17 16.64 5.13
N ALA A 302 0.80 15.58 4.42
CA ALA A 302 -0.21 14.62 4.87
C ALA A 302 0.20 13.92 6.17
N LEU A 303 1.45 13.46 6.26
CA LEU A 303 2.02 12.86 7.48
C LEU A 303 1.93 13.82 8.68
N ALA A 304 2.30 15.10 8.48
CA ALA A 304 2.19 16.11 9.52
C ALA A 304 0.72 16.31 9.97
N GLN A 305 -0.21 16.39 9.01
CA GLN A 305 -1.64 16.54 9.34
C GLN A 305 -2.20 15.38 10.14
N VAL A 306 -1.78 14.14 9.86
CA VAL A 306 -2.19 12.95 10.61
C VAL A 306 -1.58 12.96 12.02
N LEU A 307 -0.34 13.44 12.18
CA LEU A 307 0.36 13.46 13.46
C LEU A 307 0.00 14.66 14.36
N CYS A 308 -0.50 15.77 13.80
CA CYS A 308 -0.91 16.93 14.61
C CYS A 308 -1.98 16.51 15.65
N THR A 309 -1.72 16.88 16.90
CA THR A 309 -2.72 16.88 17.97
C THR A 309 -3.52 18.18 17.90
N LYS A 310 -4.70 18.20 18.52
CA LYS A 310 -5.71 19.26 18.39
C LYS A 310 -5.22 20.66 18.85
N GLU A 311 -4.10 20.75 19.54
CA GLU A 311 -3.55 21.99 20.12
C GLU A 311 -2.86 22.92 19.09
N GLU A 312 -2.61 22.47 17.86
CA GLU A 312 -1.97 23.30 16.81
C GLU A 312 -2.97 23.87 15.79
N ARG A 313 -4.27 23.70 16.01
CA ARG A 313 -5.34 24.14 15.07
C ARG A 313 -6.23 25.28 15.61
N GLU A 314 -5.90 25.87 16.76
CA GLU A 314 -6.51 27.10 17.30
C GLU A 314 -5.51 28.27 17.20
#